data_AF-A0A497TBK6-F1
#
_entry.id   AF-A0A497TBK6-F1
#
_cell.length_a   1.000
_cell.length_b   1.000
_cell.length_c   1.000
_cell.angle_alpha   90.00
_cell.angle_beta   90.00
_cell.angle_gamma   90.00
#
_symmetry.space_group_name_H-M   'P 1'
#
loop_
_entity.id
_entity.type
_entity.pdbx_description
1 polymer ?
#
loop_
_entity_poly.entity_id
_entity_poly.type
_entity_poly.pdbx_seq_one_letter_code
_entity_poly.pdbx_strand_id
1 'polypeptide(L)'
;MKALSTTILIVVSAVVILIAALVVLTIFGGGMGQITTLTQARNMCILAAKQSCETTGGLPITWSIATMNVEGKGITTCSGLVKCHCDETGNAVCTDK
;
A
#
# COMPACT_ATOMS: atom_id res chain seq x y z
N MET A 1 38.24 31.76 23.58
CA MET A 1 37.19 30.73 23.74
C MET A 1 35.87 31.02 23.02
N LYS A 2 35.73 32.11 22.22
CA LYS A 2 34.49 32.38 21.46
C LYS A 2 34.37 31.61 20.13
N ALA A 3 35.48 31.37 19.43
CA ALA A 3 35.47 30.70 18.13
C ALA A 3 35.07 29.21 18.18
N LEU A 4 35.44 28.49 19.25
CA LEU A 4 35.08 27.08 19.45
C LEU A 4 33.57 26.87 19.69
N SER A 5 32.90 27.87 20.27
CA SER A 5 31.47 27.81 20.53
C SER A 5 30.67 27.96 19.24
N THR A 6 31.13 28.80 18.31
CA THR A 6 30.44 29.03 17.03
C THR A 6 30.55 27.82 16.11
N THR A 7 31.72 27.16 16.05
CA THR A 7 31.90 25.95 15.24
C THR A 7 31.06 24.78 15.72
N ILE A 8 30.94 24.58 17.04
CA ILE A 8 30.05 23.57 17.63
C ILE A 8 28.58 23.84 17.25
N LEU A 9 28.13 25.09 17.31
CA LEU A 9 26.75 25.45 16.96
C LEU A 9 26.43 25.19 15.48
N ILE A 10 27.39 25.45 14.58
CA ILE A 10 27.22 25.17 13.14
C ILE A 10 27.13 23.66 12.89
N VAL A 11 27.94 22.85 13.58
CA VAL A 11 27.90 21.39 13.42
C VAL A 11 26.57 20.84 13.94
N VAL A 12 26.11 21.30 15.10
CA VAL A 12 24.84 20.86 15.68
C VAL A 12 23.66 21.25 14.77
N SER A 13 23.63 22.48 14.23
CA SER A 13 22.54 22.89 13.34
C SER A 13 22.52 22.09 12.03
N ALA A 14 23.69 21.80 11.44
CA ALA A 14 23.77 20.98 10.23
C ALA A 14 23.28 19.54 10.46
N VAL A 15 23.64 18.92 11.59
CA VAL A 15 23.18 17.56 11.95
C VAL A 15 21.67 17.52 12.14
N VAL A 16 21.09 18.54 12.79
CA VAL A 16 19.63 18.62 12.99
C VAL A 16 18.88 18.72 11.66
N ILE A 17 19.39 19.50 10.70
CA ILE A 17 18.79 19.62 9.36
C ILE A 17 18.83 18.28 8.62
N LEU A 18 19.97 17.56 8.70
CA LEU A 18 20.11 16.25 8.07
C LEU A 18 19.13 15.21 8.65
N ILE A 19 18.97 15.18 9.98
CA ILE A 19 18.04 14.27 10.64
C ILE A 19 16.59 14.61 10.26
N ALA A 20 16.23 15.89 10.27
CA ALA A 20 14.89 16.34 9.88
C ALA A 20 14.57 15.92 8.43
N ALA A 21 15.52 16.11 7.50
CA ALA A 21 15.36 15.67 6.11
C ALA A 21 15.21 14.14 6.01
N LEU A 22 16.00 13.38 6.78
CA LEU A 22 15.89 11.92 6.81
C LEU A 22 14.52 11.45 7.34
N VAL A 23 14.02 12.07 8.40
CA VAL A 23 12.70 11.76 8.99
C VAL A 23 11.58 12.09 8.01
N VAL A 24 11.68 13.22 7.32
CA VAL A 24 10.74 13.60 6.26
C VAL A 24 10.78 12.58 5.12
N LEU A 25 11.97 12.19 4.66
CA LEU A 25 12.15 11.15 3.65
C LEU A 25 11.69 9.77 4.11
N THR A 26 11.75 9.42 5.39
CA THR A 26 11.26 8.13 5.90
C THR A 26 9.77 8.15 6.18
N ILE A 27 9.15 9.30 6.49
CA ILE A 27 7.68 9.41 6.58
C ILE A 27 7.07 9.39 5.17
N PHE A 28 7.64 10.15 4.23
CA PHE A 28 7.21 10.12 2.83
C PHE A 28 7.65 8.85 2.10
N GLY A 29 8.77 8.24 2.49
CA GLY A 29 9.28 6.97 1.97
C GLY A 29 8.62 5.74 2.61
N GLY A 30 8.17 5.83 3.86
CA GLY A 30 7.31 4.84 4.52
C GLY A 30 5.85 4.92 4.04
N GLY A 31 5.47 6.05 3.43
CA GLY A 31 4.27 6.22 2.63
C GLY A 31 4.37 5.64 1.21
N MET A 32 5.53 5.12 0.78
CA MET A 32 5.60 4.18 -0.34
C MET A 32 5.05 2.83 0.14
N GLY A 33 3.74 2.82 0.42
CA GLY A 33 3.00 1.63 0.81
C GLY A 33 3.33 0.53 -0.17
N GLN A 34 3.86 -0.56 0.37
CA GLN A 34 4.24 -1.82 -0.27
C GLN A 34 3.66 -1.91 -1.68
N ILE A 35 4.41 -1.44 -2.67
CA ILE A 35 3.93 -1.43 -4.05
C ILE A 35 3.83 -2.90 -4.44
N THR A 36 2.59 -3.37 -4.56
CA THR A 36 2.33 -4.75 -4.93
C THR A 36 2.34 -4.84 -6.46
N THR A 37 2.96 -5.89 -6.99
CA THR A 37 2.90 -6.13 -8.43
C THR A 37 1.44 -6.40 -8.83
N LEU A 38 1.08 -6.06 -10.08
CA LEU A 38 -0.26 -6.30 -10.60
C LEU A 38 -0.71 -7.76 -10.40
N THR A 39 0.20 -8.70 -10.61
CA THR A 39 -0.03 -10.14 -10.43
C THR A 39 -0.28 -10.50 -8.96
N GLN A 40 0.48 -9.92 -8.03
CA GLN A 40 0.29 -10.17 -6.60
C GLN A 40 -1.03 -9.59 -6.11
N ALA A 41 -1.35 -8.35 -6.50
CA ALA A 41 -2.62 -7.73 -6.16
C ALA A 41 -3.81 -8.53 -6.71
N ARG A 42 -3.70 -9.04 -7.94
CA ARG A 42 -4.70 -9.94 -8.54
C ARG A 42 -4.90 -11.20 -7.69
N ASN A 43 -3.81 -11.91 -7.36
CA ASN A 43 -3.90 -13.13 -6.57
C ASN A 43 -4.52 -12.87 -5.18
N MET A 44 -4.18 -11.75 -4.54
CA MET A 44 -4.77 -11.35 -3.28
C MET A 44 -6.28 -11.11 -3.39
N CYS A 45 -6.74 -10.44 -4.45
CA CYS A 45 -8.17 -10.24 -4.69
C CYS A 45 -8.89 -11.58 -4.93
N ILE A 46 -8.32 -12.48 -5.73
CA ILE A 46 -8.94 -13.80 -5.98
C ILE A 46 -9.05 -14.60 -4.68
N LEU A 47 -8.00 -14.60 -3.86
CA LEU A 47 -8.00 -15.26 -2.54
C LEU A 47 -9.06 -14.66 -1.60
N ALA A 48 -9.13 -13.34 -1.51
CA ALA A 48 -10.12 -12.65 -0.69
C ALA A 48 -11.56 -12.93 -1.17
N ALA A 49 -11.79 -12.97 -2.49
CA ALA A 49 -13.07 -13.34 -3.06
C ALA A 49 -13.45 -14.77 -2.71
N LYS A 50 -12.54 -15.74 -2.87
CA LYS A 50 -12.78 -17.15 -2.52
C LYS A 50 -13.18 -17.30 -1.05
N GLN A 51 -12.39 -16.73 -0.15
CA GLN A 51 -12.68 -16.80 1.29
C GLN A 51 -14.02 -16.14 1.63
N SER A 52 -14.35 -15.01 1.01
CA SER A 52 -15.61 -14.31 1.29
C SER A 52 -16.82 -15.03 0.71
N CYS A 53 -16.72 -15.57 -0.50
CA CYS A 53 -17.79 -16.36 -1.12
C CYS A 53 -18.06 -17.63 -0.31
N GLU A 54 -17.03 -18.33 0.16
CA GLU A 54 -17.19 -19.53 1.00
C GLU A 54 -17.81 -19.23 2.37
N THR A 55 -17.50 -18.06 2.96
CA THR A 55 -17.94 -17.73 4.33
C THR A 55 -19.25 -16.96 4.40
N THR A 56 -19.51 -16.08 3.43
CA THR A 56 -20.65 -15.13 3.45
C THR A 56 -21.54 -15.24 2.23
N GLY A 57 -21.17 -16.03 1.22
CA GLY A 57 -21.89 -16.11 -0.05
C GLY A 57 -21.77 -14.85 -0.92
N GLY A 58 -20.89 -13.91 -0.55
CA GLY A 58 -20.74 -12.63 -1.22
C GLY A 58 -19.28 -12.18 -1.33
N LEU A 59 -19.03 -11.21 -2.21
CA LEU A 59 -17.72 -10.55 -2.27
C LEU A 59 -17.51 -9.69 -1.01
N PRO A 60 -16.25 -9.51 -0.57
CA PRO A 60 -15.98 -8.71 0.61
C PRO A 60 -16.39 -7.25 0.38
N ILE A 61 -16.88 -6.58 1.42
CA ILE A 61 -17.28 -5.16 1.37
C ILE A 61 -16.14 -4.23 0.92
N THR A 62 -14.89 -4.68 1.10
CA THR A 62 -13.68 -3.97 0.69
C THR A 62 -13.36 -4.10 -0.80
N TRP A 63 -14.12 -4.90 -1.57
CA TRP A 63 -13.86 -5.20 -2.99
C TRP A 63 -13.78 -3.94 -3.87
N SER A 64 -14.59 -2.94 -3.55
CA SER A 64 -14.71 -1.68 -4.28
C SER A 64 -13.96 -0.54 -3.59
N ILE A 65 -13.25 -0.80 -2.49
CA ILE A 65 -12.50 0.21 -1.74
C ILE A 65 -11.07 0.25 -2.26
N ALA A 66 -10.56 1.45 -2.56
CA ALA A 66 -9.25 1.64 -3.14
C ALA A 66 -8.19 1.56 -2.04
N THR A 67 -7.73 0.34 -1.73
CA THR A 67 -6.81 0.08 -0.62
C THR A 67 -5.45 -0.46 -1.07
N MET A 68 -5.31 -0.87 -2.34
CA MET A 68 -4.08 -1.51 -2.82
C MET A 68 -3.28 -0.57 -3.69
N ASN A 69 -2.02 -0.35 -3.36
CA ASN A 69 -1.11 0.38 -4.23
C ASN A 69 -0.43 -0.60 -5.20
N VAL A 70 -0.73 -0.48 -6.49
CA VAL A 70 -0.25 -1.40 -7.53
C VAL A 70 0.77 -0.70 -8.41
N GLU A 71 1.89 -1.38 -8.66
CA GLU A 71 2.95 -0.87 -9.53
C GLU A 71 2.41 -0.53 -10.92
N GLY A 72 2.61 0.71 -11.36
CA GLY A 72 2.14 1.20 -12.67
C GLY A 72 0.65 1.54 -12.77
N LYS A 73 -0.18 1.22 -11.76
CA LYS A 73 -1.61 1.60 -11.69
C LYS A 73 -1.95 2.59 -10.57
N GLY A 74 -1.11 2.70 -9.55
CA GLY A 74 -1.36 3.50 -8.34
C GLY A 74 -2.37 2.82 -7.40
N ILE A 75 -3.00 3.60 -6.52
CA ILE A 75 -4.00 3.09 -5.58
C ILE A 75 -5.24 2.65 -6.35
N THR A 76 -5.60 1.37 -6.23
CA THR A 76 -6.68 0.73 -6.99
C THR A 76 -7.54 -0.19 -6.12
N THR A 77 -8.66 -0.64 -6.69
CA THR A 77 -9.65 -1.51 -6.06
C THR A 77 -9.56 -2.92 -6.64
N CYS A 78 -9.97 -3.95 -5.89
CA CYS A 78 -10.10 -5.30 -6.46
C CYS A 78 -11.08 -5.33 -7.64
N SER A 79 -12.17 -4.55 -7.57
CA SER A 79 -13.15 -4.41 -8.67
C SER A 79 -12.58 -3.80 -9.97
N GLY A 80 -11.49 -3.03 -9.86
CA GLY A 80 -10.78 -2.42 -10.98
C GLY A 80 -9.67 -3.31 -11.56
N LEU A 81 -9.35 -4.40 -10.88
CA LEU A 81 -8.31 -5.37 -11.27
C LEU A 81 -8.91 -6.66 -11.82
N VAL A 82 -9.97 -7.17 -11.18
CA VAL A 82 -10.62 -8.42 -11.51
C VAL A 82 -12.12 -8.32 -11.31
N LYS A 83 -12.86 -8.96 -12.20
CA LYS A 83 -14.31 -9.13 -12.05
C LYS A 83 -14.57 -10.49 -11.45
N CYS A 84 -15.03 -10.52 -10.19
CA CYS A 84 -15.39 -11.77 -9.52
C CYS A 84 -16.88 -11.78 -9.19
N HIS A 85 -17.48 -12.97 -9.16
CA HIS A 85 -18.78 -13.22 -8.57
C HIS A 85 -18.76 -14.53 -7.77
N CYS A 86 -19.61 -14.64 -6.76
CA CYS A 86 -19.85 -15.92 -6.09
C CYS A 86 -20.88 -16.71 -6.91
N ASP A 87 -20.54 -17.95 -7.24
CA ASP A 87 -21.47 -18.90 -7.84
C ASP A 87 -22.44 -19.48 -6.79
N GLU A 88 -23.54 -20.09 -7.22
CA GLU A 88 -24.54 -20.74 -6.35
C GLU A 88 -23.93 -21.86 -5.48
N THR A 89 -22.78 -22.39 -5.87
CA THR A 89 -21.99 -23.35 -5.09
C THR A 89 -21.08 -22.74 -4.02
N GLY A 90 -21.11 -21.41 -3.84
CA GLY A 90 -20.25 -20.69 -2.88
C GLY A 90 -18.80 -20.51 -3.34
N ASN A 91 -18.48 -20.87 -4.58
CA ASN A 91 -17.15 -20.70 -5.15
C ASN A 91 -16.99 -19.32 -5.81
N ALA A 92 -15.82 -18.71 -5.70
CA ALA A 92 -15.53 -17.45 -6.39
C ALA A 92 -15.03 -17.71 -7.82
N VAL A 93 -15.79 -17.23 -8.81
CA VAL A 93 -15.38 -17.24 -10.22
C VAL A 93 -14.88 -15.84 -10.56
N CYS A 94 -13.61 -15.76 -10.98
CA CYS A 94 -12.91 -14.50 -11.24
C CYS A 94 -12.38 -14.46 -12.67
N THR A 95 -12.68 -13.38 -13.39
CA THR A 95 -12.16 -13.08 -14.72
C THR A 95 -11.35 -11.81 -14.70
N ASP A 96 -10.29 -11.78 -15.51
CA ASP A 96 -9.48 -10.59 -15.71
C ASP A 96 -10.23 -9.47 -16.41
N LYS A 97 -9.79 -8.23 -16.16
CA LYS A 97 -10.41 -7.01 -16.67
C LYS A 97 -9.44 -6.19 -17.51
#